data_AF-A0A970SUP9-F1
#
_entry.id   AF-A0A970SUP9-F1
#
_cell.length_a   1.000
_cell.length_b   1.000
_cell.length_c   1.000
_cell.angle_alpha   90.00
_cell.angle_beta   90.00
_cell.angle_gamma   90.00
#
_symmetry.space_group_name_H-M   'P 1'
#
loop_
_entity.id
_entity.type
_entity.pdbx_description
1 polymer ?
#
loop_
_entity_poly.entity_id
_entity_poly.type
_entity_poly.pdbx_seq_one_letter_code
_entity_poly.pdbx_strand_id
1 'polypeptide(L)'
;MKPLILKLQAFGPYAKETEIDFQNFQDGLLLISGDTGSGKTMIFDALAYALFGEPSGTLRDAKMLRSDFADPETKTQVDLLFLSHGQEYRVCRSPEYERPAKRGSGLVKESADASLFYPDGKVLQGAKAVTEAIEEILGLNRDQFSQIVMIAQGDFLKVLNSDSATRSTV
;
A
#
# COMPACT_ATOMS: atom_id res chain seq x y z
N MET A 1 2.80 7.89 -11.35
CA MET A 1 2.78 6.44 -11.04
C MET A 1 1.53 5.81 -11.64
N LYS A 2 1.64 4.62 -12.24
CA LYS A 2 0.50 3.79 -12.67
C LYS A 2 0.64 2.40 -12.04
N PRO A 3 -0.31 1.91 -11.22
CA PRO A 3 -0.27 0.53 -10.74
C PRO A 3 -0.51 -0.42 -11.92
N LEU A 4 0.19 -1.56 -11.92
CA LEU A 4 0.05 -2.61 -12.93
C LEU A 4 -0.59 -3.85 -12.30
N ILE A 5 -0.02 -4.37 -11.21
CA ILE A 5 -0.55 -5.52 -10.48
C ILE A 5 -0.43 -5.25 -8.99
N LEU A 6 -1.50 -5.49 -8.24
CA LEU A 6 -1.49 -5.47 -6.77
C LEU A 6 -1.90 -6.84 -6.25
N LYS A 7 -1.02 -7.50 -5.48
CA LYS A 7 -1.32 -8.75 -4.77
C LYS A 7 -1.40 -8.50 -3.28
N LEU A 8 -2.45 -9.01 -2.66
CA LEU A 8 -2.75 -8.90 -1.24
C LEU A 8 -2.85 -10.28 -0.63
N GLN A 9 -2.19 -10.51 0.50
CA GLN A 9 -2.28 -11.75 1.27
C GLN A 9 -2.38 -11.43 2.75
N ALA A 10 -3.35 -12.05 3.43
CA ALA A 10 -3.63 -11.85 4.84
C ALA A 10 -3.67 -10.37 5.25
N PHE A 11 -4.31 -9.53 4.43
CA PHE A 11 -4.31 -8.06 4.53
C PHE A 11 -5.75 -7.50 4.59
N GLY A 12 -6.13 -6.91 5.71
CA GLY A 12 -7.48 -6.37 5.93
C GLY A 12 -8.58 -7.43 5.72
N PRO A 13 -9.56 -7.22 4.82
CA PRO A 13 -10.57 -8.23 4.49
C PRO A 13 -10.05 -9.33 3.55
N TYR A 14 -8.85 -9.18 2.97
CA TYR A 14 -8.26 -10.15 2.04
C TYR A 14 -7.48 -11.23 2.81
N ALA A 15 -8.20 -12.22 3.33
CA ALA A 15 -7.63 -13.33 4.09
C ALA A 15 -6.73 -14.24 3.23
N LYS A 16 -7.13 -14.45 1.97
CA LYS A 16 -6.41 -15.26 0.98
C LYS A 16 -5.68 -14.36 -0.01
N GLU A 17 -4.76 -14.96 -0.77
CA GLU A 17 -4.13 -14.26 -1.89
C GLU A 17 -5.18 -13.75 -2.87
N THR A 18 -5.15 -12.44 -3.11
CA THR A 18 -6.02 -11.74 -4.04
C THR A 18 -5.15 -10.90 -4.95
N GLU A 19 -5.31 -11.07 -6.25
CA GLU A 19 -4.60 -10.30 -7.27
C GLU A 19 -5.57 -9.36 -7.99
N ILE A 20 -5.16 -8.10 -8.12
CA ILE A 20 -5.87 -7.06 -8.85
C ILE A 20 -4.96 -6.64 -10.01
N ASP A 21 -5.38 -6.97 -11.23
CA ASP A 21 -4.71 -6.60 -12.48
C ASP A 21 -5.27 -5.27 -13.01
N PHE A 22 -4.43 -4.24 -13.06
CA PHE A 22 -4.73 -2.91 -13.57
C PHE A 22 -4.31 -2.71 -15.04
N GLN A 23 -3.63 -3.68 -15.65
CA GLN A 23 -3.05 -3.55 -16.99
C GLN A 23 -4.13 -3.52 -18.08
N ASN A 24 -5.26 -4.18 -17.83
CA ASN A 24 -6.36 -4.29 -18.79
C ASN A 24 -7.21 -2.99 -18.94
N PHE A 25 -6.91 -1.93 -18.17
CA PHE A 25 -7.64 -0.66 -18.24
C PHE A 25 -6.86 0.36 -19.08
N GLN A 26 -7.31 0.60 -20.31
CA GLN A 26 -6.74 1.59 -21.23
C GLN A 26 -7.47 2.94 -21.18
N ASP A 27 -8.74 2.97 -20.78
CA ASP A 27 -9.65 4.13 -20.98
C ASP A 27 -9.70 5.13 -19.80
N GLY A 28 -8.65 5.17 -18.97
CA GLY A 28 -8.46 6.23 -17.96
C GLY A 28 -9.45 6.26 -16.78
N LEU A 29 -10.48 5.41 -16.76
CA LEU A 29 -11.46 5.31 -15.66
C LEU A 29 -11.57 3.86 -15.16
N LEU A 30 -11.37 3.68 -13.85
CA LEU A 30 -11.60 2.43 -13.13
C LEU A 30 -12.72 2.64 -12.10
N LEU A 31 -13.72 1.76 -12.10
CA LEU A 31 -14.76 1.73 -11.08
C LEU A 31 -14.57 0.52 -10.17
N ILE A 32 -14.29 0.77 -8.88
CA ILE A 32 -14.29 -0.24 -7.84
C ILE A 32 -15.65 -0.17 -7.12
N SER A 33 -16.49 -1.18 -7.29
CA SER A 33 -17.84 -1.25 -6.70
C SER A 33 -18.00 -2.46 -5.79
N GLY A 34 -18.96 -2.41 -4.87
CA GLY A 34 -19.26 -3.44 -3.88
C GLY A 34 -19.95 -2.87 -2.65
N ASP A 35 -20.39 -3.73 -1.73
CA ASP A 35 -21.12 -3.32 -0.53
C ASP A 35 -20.26 -2.53 0.47
N THR A 36 -20.90 -1.73 1.34
CA THR A 36 -20.18 -1.09 2.46
C THR A 36 -19.50 -2.16 3.31
N GLY A 37 -18.20 -1.96 3.61
CA GLY A 37 -17.40 -2.95 4.33
C GLY A 37 -16.74 -4.01 3.46
N SER A 38 -16.98 -4.04 2.15
CA SER A 38 -16.39 -5.03 1.22
C SER A 38 -14.88 -4.88 0.98
N GLY A 39 -14.20 -3.92 1.64
CA GLY A 39 -12.75 -3.72 1.49
C GLY A 39 -12.30 -2.78 0.37
N LYS A 40 -13.20 -2.01 -0.26
CA LYS A 40 -12.83 -1.05 -1.32
C LYS A 40 -11.78 -0.04 -0.87
N THR A 41 -12.00 0.60 0.27
CA THR A 41 -11.03 1.53 0.88
C THR A 41 -9.70 0.82 1.19
N MET A 42 -9.73 -0.48 1.48
CA MET A 42 -8.53 -1.26 1.78
C MET A 42 -7.62 -1.43 0.55
N ILE A 43 -8.16 -1.38 -0.68
CA ILE A 43 -7.34 -1.41 -1.89
C ILE A 43 -6.46 -0.16 -1.94
N PHE A 44 -7.01 1.01 -1.62
CA PHE A 44 -6.26 2.26 -1.56
C PHE A 44 -5.27 2.27 -0.39
N ASP A 45 -5.68 1.79 0.79
CA ASP A 45 -4.77 1.62 1.92
C ASP A 45 -3.61 0.67 1.58
N ALA A 46 -3.86 -0.38 0.79
CA ALA A 46 -2.81 -1.29 0.34
C ALA A 46 -1.83 -0.64 -0.63
N LEU A 47 -2.31 0.19 -1.57
CA LEU A 47 -1.44 0.96 -2.47
C LEU A 47 -0.56 1.93 -1.68
N ALA A 48 -1.14 2.69 -0.75
CA ALA A 48 -0.39 3.60 0.12
C ALA A 48 0.63 2.83 0.97
N TYR A 49 0.20 1.71 1.56
CA TYR A 49 1.07 0.86 2.36
C TYR A 49 2.23 0.26 1.54
N ALA A 50 1.97 -0.24 0.33
CA ALA A 50 3.00 -0.79 -0.55
C ALA A 50 4.09 0.23 -0.86
N LEU A 51 3.69 1.47 -1.11
CA LEU A 51 4.60 2.55 -1.49
C LEU A 51 5.36 3.09 -0.27
N PHE A 52 4.66 3.45 0.79
CA PHE A 52 5.23 4.24 1.89
C PHE A 52 5.42 3.47 3.21
N GLY A 53 4.85 2.27 3.33
CA GLY A 53 4.86 1.48 4.56
C GLY A 53 3.79 1.89 5.58
N GLU A 54 2.91 2.82 5.21
CA GLU A 54 1.83 3.33 6.03
C GLU A 54 0.53 3.39 5.21
N PRO A 55 -0.64 3.11 5.81
CA PRO A 55 -1.92 3.24 5.11
C PRO A 55 -2.26 4.71 4.84
N SER A 56 -3.24 4.95 3.96
CA SER A 56 -3.65 6.31 3.55
C SER A 56 -4.40 7.09 4.63
N GLY A 57 -5.07 6.41 5.56
CA GLY A 57 -5.79 7.06 6.66
C GLY A 57 -4.92 7.41 7.87
N THR A 58 -5.31 8.42 8.65
CA THR A 58 -4.66 8.78 9.93
C THR A 58 -5.11 7.89 11.12
N LEU A 59 -6.16 7.11 10.94
CA LEU A 59 -6.80 6.32 12.00
C LEU A 59 -6.33 4.86 12.08
N ARG A 60 -5.47 4.40 11.15
CA ARG A 60 -5.04 3.00 11.06
C ARG A 60 -3.53 2.91 11.18
N ASP A 61 -3.05 2.16 12.16
CA ASP A 61 -1.64 1.77 12.25
C ASP A 61 -1.37 0.60 11.29
N ALA A 62 -0.17 0.50 10.74
CA ALA A 62 0.23 -0.59 9.84
C ALA A 62 0.05 -1.99 10.47
N LYS A 63 0.11 -2.08 11.80
CA LYS A 63 -0.14 -3.32 12.56
C LYS A 63 -1.59 -3.80 12.47
N MET A 64 -2.54 -2.89 12.24
CA MET A 64 -3.96 -3.20 12.07
C MET A 64 -4.29 -3.66 10.64
N LEU A 65 -3.28 -3.76 9.76
CA LEU A 65 -3.49 -4.17 8.37
C LEU A 65 -3.49 -5.68 8.19
N ARG A 66 -3.06 -6.48 9.19
CA ARG A 66 -3.21 -7.95 9.13
C ARG A 66 -4.69 -8.33 9.17
N SER A 67 -5.07 -9.30 8.35
CA SER A 67 -6.42 -9.86 8.36
C SER A 67 -6.67 -10.75 9.57
N ASP A 68 -7.74 -10.47 10.32
CA ASP A 68 -8.22 -11.34 11.42
C ASP A 68 -8.79 -12.68 10.93
N PHE A 69 -9.10 -12.76 9.63
CA PHE A 69 -9.67 -13.95 9.00
C PHE A 69 -8.61 -14.85 8.33
N ALA A 70 -7.34 -14.43 8.33
CA ALA A 70 -6.25 -15.22 7.76
C ALA A 70 -5.79 -16.31 8.73
N ASP A 71 -5.26 -17.40 8.16
CA ASP A 71 -4.58 -18.41 8.96
C ASP A 71 -3.40 -17.76 9.72
N PRO A 72 -3.24 -18.01 11.03
CA PRO A 72 -2.15 -17.48 11.83
C PRO A 72 -0.74 -17.70 11.24
N GLU A 73 -0.53 -18.76 10.47
CA GLU A 73 0.74 -19.08 9.81
C GLU A 73 0.92 -18.36 8.46
N THR A 74 -0.16 -17.84 7.87
CA THR A 74 -0.09 -17.14 6.58
C THR A 74 0.59 -15.79 6.77
N LYS A 75 1.61 -15.52 5.96
CA LYS A 75 2.35 -14.25 5.98
C LYS A 75 1.46 -13.13 5.46
N THR A 76 1.44 -12.00 6.17
CA THR A 76 0.80 -10.78 5.65
C THR A 76 1.73 -10.12 4.65
N GLN A 77 1.26 -9.89 3.42
CA GLN A 77 2.09 -9.33 2.36
C GLN A 77 1.26 -8.46 1.43
N VAL A 78 1.90 -7.38 0.96
CA VAL A 78 1.43 -6.54 -0.14
C VAL A 78 2.53 -6.47 -1.19
N ASP A 79 2.19 -6.81 -2.44
CA ASP A 79 3.11 -6.81 -3.57
C ASP A 79 2.53 -5.95 -4.68
N LEU A 80 3.24 -4.89 -5.05
CA LEU A 80 2.81 -3.93 -6.05
C LEU A 80 3.85 -3.85 -7.16
N LEU A 81 3.42 -4.21 -8.37
CA LEU A 81 4.10 -3.86 -9.61
C LEU A 81 3.50 -2.54 -10.13
N PHE A 82 4.35 -1.55 -10.40
CA PHE A 82 3.91 -0.25 -10.88
C PHE A 82 4.88 0.34 -11.91
N LEU A 83 4.35 1.25 -12.73
CA LEU A 83 5.09 2.01 -13.71
C LEU A 83 5.35 3.44 -13.20
N SER A 84 6.60 3.90 -13.25
CA SER A 84 6.98 5.30 -13.04
C SER A 84 7.99 5.73 -14.10
N HIS A 85 7.78 6.89 -14.71
CA HIS A 85 8.65 7.42 -15.77
C HIS A 85 8.99 6.42 -16.89
N GLY A 86 8.03 5.55 -17.27
CA GLY A 86 8.20 4.54 -18.31
C GLY A 86 9.02 3.31 -17.89
N GLN A 87 9.31 3.15 -16.60
CA GLN A 87 10.07 2.04 -16.03
C GLN A 87 9.22 1.26 -15.03
N GLU A 88 9.40 -0.06 -15.00
CA GLU A 88 8.67 -0.96 -14.09
C GLU A 88 9.43 -1.21 -12.80
N TYR A 89 8.73 -1.03 -11.69
CA TYR A 89 9.24 -1.27 -10.33
C TYR A 89 8.30 -2.22 -9.62
N ARG A 90 8.86 -3.11 -8.80
CA ARG A 90 8.09 -3.97 -7.91
C ARG A 90 8.46 -3.68 -6.47
N VAL A 91 7.48 -3.44 -5.62
CA VAL A 91 7.69 -3.29 -4.17
C VAL A 91 6.89 -4.35 -3.44
N CYS A 92 7.56 -5.04 -2.52
CA CYS A 92 6.97 -6.05 -1.66
C CYS A 92 7.17 -5.64 -0.20
N ARG A 93 6.08 -5.59 0.58
CA ARG A 93 6.11 -5.24 2.00
C ARG A 93 5.33 -6.23 2.85
N SER A 94 5.81 -6.42 4.06
CA SER A 94 5.15 -7.16 5.14
C SER A 94 5.10 -6.27 6.37
N PRO A 95 3.93 -6.09 7.01
CA PRO A 95 3.86 -5.35 8.26
C PRO A 95 4.45 -6.17 9.41
N GLU A 96 4.62 -5.51 10.54
CA GLU A 96 4.90 -6.18 11.81
C GLU A 96 3.60 -6.78 12.35
N TYR A 97 3.64 -8.06 12.74
CA TYR A 97 2.49 -8.76 13.34
C TYR A 97 2.95 -9.90 14.25
N GLU A 98 2.05 -10.38 15.09
CA GLU A 98 2.27 -11.58 15.90
C GLU A 98 1.82 -12.82 15.14
N ARG A 99 2.64 -13.87 15.18
CA ARG A 99 2.33 -15.18 14.58
C ARG A 99 2.67 -16.31 15.54
N PRO A 100 2.13 -17.52 15.34
CA PRO A 100 2.54 -18.69 16.11
C PRO A 100 4.05 -18.95 15.99
N ALA A 101 4.66 -19.37 17.10
CA ALA A 101 6.03 -19.83 17.10
C ALA A 101 6.17 -21.11 16.25
N LYS A 102 7.18 -21.16 15.37
CA LYS A 102 7.48 -22.37 14.57
C LYS A 102 7.94 -23.56 15.44
N ARG A 103 8.37 -23.28 16.67
CA ARG A 103 8.82 -24.27 17.66
C ARG A 103 8.34 -23.81 19.03
N GLY A 104 7.66 -24.69 19.77
CA GLY A 104 7.11 -24.42 21.10
C GLY A 104 5.69 -23.83 21.08
N SER A 105 5.17 -23.50 22.26
CA SER A 105 3.87 -22.84 22.45
C SER A 105 4.04 -21.33 22.62
N GLY A 106 3.27 -20.52 21.88
CA GLY A 106 3.22 -19.07 22.07
C GLY A 106 3.23 -18.28 20.76
N LEU A 107 3.09 -16.97 20.89
CA LEU A 107 3.18 -16.01 19.79
C LEU A 107 4.59 -15.41 19.73
N VAL A 108 5.09 -15.20 18.52
CA VAL A 108 6.35 -14.50 18.24
C VAL A 108 6.10 -13.34 17.30
N LYS A 109 6.90 -12.29 17.48
CA LYS A 109 6.84 -11.09 16.67
C LYS A 109 7.55 -11.33 15.34
N GLU A 110 6.83 -11.16 14.24
CA GLU A 110 7.41 -11.02 12.91
C GLU A 110 7.69 -9.53 12.66
N SER A 111 8.94 -9.19 12.35
CA SER A 111 9.32 -7.80 12.04
C SER A 111 8.79 -7.36 10.68
N ALA A 112 8.52 -6.07 10.55
CA ALA A 112 8.21 -5.49 9.25
C ALA A 112 9.39 -5.66 8.28
N ASP A 113 9.07 -5.91 7.01
CA ASP A 113 10.03 -6.14 5.95
C ASP A 113 9.60 -5.41 4.66
N ALA A 114 10.57 -5.00 3.87
CA ALA A 114 10.35 -4.34 2.58
C ALA A 114 11.47 -4.65 1.60
N SER A 115 11.10 -4.89 0.35
CA SER A 115 12.01 -5.05 -0.77
C SER A 115 11.51 -4.27 -1.98
N LEU A 116 12.40 -3.53 -2.64
CA LEU A 116 12.16 -2.82 -3.89
C LEU A 116 13.05 -3.43 -4.98
N PHE A 117 12.42 -3.81 -6.08
CA PHE A 117 13.07 -4.36 -7.26
C PHE A 117 13.06 -3.30 -8.37
N TYR A 118 14.25 -2.98 -8.88
CA TYR A 118 14.47 -2.00 -9.93
C TYR A 118 14.43 -2.66 -11.32
N PRO A 119 14.22 -1.87 -12.39
CA PRO A 119 14.19 -2.37 -13.77
C PRO A 119 15.48 -3.07 -14.21
N ASP A 120 16.62 -2.69 -13.62
CA ASP A 120 17.95 -3.24 -13.90
C ASP A 120 18.24 -4.55 -13.13
N GLY A 121 17.26 -5.05 -12.35
CA GLY A 121 17.40 -6.24 -11.52
C GLY A 121 18.02 -6.00 -10.14
N LYS A 122 18.39 -4.76 -9.80
CA LYS A 122 18.85 -4.41 -8.45
C LYS A 122 17.72 -4.59 -7.44
N VAL A 123 18.06 -5.09 -6.26
CA VAL A 123 17.13 -5.22 -5.13
C VAL A 123 17.61 -4.38 -3.95
N LEU A 124 16.75 -3.50 -3.45
CA LEU A 124 16.96 -2.75 -2.22
C LEU A 124 16.09 -3.34 -1.12
N GLN A 125 16.66 -3.57 0.06
CA GLN A 125 15.95 -4.14 1.21
C GLN A 125 15.94 -3.16 2.38
N GLY A 126 14.94 -3.31 3.26
CA GLY A 126 14.79 -2.53 4.48
C GLY A 126 13.74 -1.44 4.35
N ALA A 127 12.78 -1.42 5.30
CA ALA A 127 11.59 -0.56 5.24
C ALA A 127 11.89 0.92 5.01
N LYS A 128 12.87 1.48 5.74
CA LYS A 128 13.24 2.90 5.63
C LYS A 128 13.86 3.23 4.27
N ALA A 129 14.88 2.46 3.86
CA ALA A 129 15.56 2.68 2.59
C ALA A 129 14.62 2.51 1.38
N VAL A 130 13.70 1.52 1.46
CA VAL A 130 12.67 1.33 0.44
C VAL A 130 11.70 2.52 0.39
N THR A 131 11.25 3.06 1.53
CA THR A 131 10.39 4.25 1.54
C THR A 131 11.11 5.46 0.93
N GLU A 132 12.35 5.75 1.35
CA GLU A 132 13.14 6.86 0.79
C GLU A 132 13.31 6.73 -0.73
N ALA A 133 13.64 5.53 -1.22
CA ALA A 133 13.76 5.27 -2.65
C ALA A 133 12.42 5.44 -3.40
N ILE A 134 11.30 5.03 -2.82
CA ILE A 134 9.97 5.22 -3.42
C ILE A 134 9.64 6.71 -3.50
N GLU A 135 9.90 7.49 -2.46
CA GLU A 135 9.68 8.94 -2.48
C GLU A 135 10.51 9.63 -3.56
N GLU A 136 11.77 9.20 -3.77
CA GLU A 136 12.61 9.69 -4.87
C GLU A 136 12.07 9.29 -6.25
N ILE A 137 11.63 8.05 -6.43
CA ILE A 137 11.09 7.54 -7.71
C ILE A 137 9.76 8.21 -8.08
N LEU A 138 8.95 8.59 -7.09
CA LEU A 138 7.65 9.19 -7.29
C LEU A 138 7.66 10.72 -7.24
N GLY A 139 8.68 11.32 -6.63
CA GLY A 139 8.80 12.76 -6.41
C GLY A 139 7.78 13.31 -5.40
N LEU A 140 7.24 12.45 -4.54
CA LEU A 140 6.21 12.82 -3.57
C LEU A 140 6.28 11.91 -2.34
N ASN A 141 5.86 12.45 -1.20
CA ASN A 141 5.76 11.71 0.05
C ASN A 141 4.36 11.12 0.26
N ARG A 142 4.21 10.35 1.34
CA ARG A 142 2.95 9.69 1.72
C ARG A 142 1.75 10.64 1.84
N ASP A 143 1.96 11.80 2.44
CA ASP A 143 0.87 12.76 2.68
C ASP A 143 0.41 13.40 1.37
N GLN A 144 1.36 13.78 0.51
CA GLN A 144 1.09 14.28 -0.84
C GLN A 144 0.39 13.21 -1.69
N PHE A 145 0.86 11.96 -1.64
CA PHE A 145 0.20 10.85 -2.34
C PHE A 145 -1.26 10.70 -1.90
N SER A 146 -1.50 10.71 -0.60
CA SER A 146 -2.83 10.50 -0.03
C SER A 146 -3.79 11.62 -0.43
N GLN A 147 -3.33 12.87 -0.50
CA GLN A 147 -4.12 14.02 -0.97
C GLN A 147 -4.47 13.93 -2.46
N ILE A 148 -3.57 13.40 -3.30
CA ILE A 148 -3.76 13.32 -4.75
C ILE A 148 -4.59 12.10 -5.16
N VAL A 149 -4.32 10.94 -4.53
CA VAL A 149 -4.90 9.65 -4.92
C VAL A 149 -6.24 9.40 -4.25
N MET A 150 -6.44 9.91 -3.03
CA MET A 150 -7.70 9.81 -2.33
C MET A 150 -8.28 11.21 -2.08
N ILE A 151 -9.22 11.62 -2.93
CA ILE A 151 -10.22 12.60 -2.48
C ILE A 151 -11.14 11.82 -1.53
N ALA A 152 -10.75 11.74 -0.26
CA ALA A 152 -11.56 11.07 0.75
C ALA A 152 -12.97 11.69 0.77
N GLN A 153 -13.97 10.85 1.02
CA GLN A 153 -15.37 11.26 1.06
C GLN A 153 -15.55 12.32 2.18
N GLY A 154 -15.63 13.60 1.80
CA GLY A 154 -15.70 14.74 2.70
C GLY A 154 -14.47 15.67 2.72
N ASP A 155 -13.29 15.21 2.28
CA ASP A 155 -12.06 16.03 2.25
C ASP A 155 -11.93 16.91 1.00
N PHE A 156 -12.82 16.76 0.02
CA PHE A 156 -12.94 17.69 -1.10
C PHE A 156 -13.13 19.14 -0.62
N LEU A 157 -13.82 19.34 0.51
CA LEU A 157 -13.98 20.66 1.13
C LEU A 157 -12.66 21.24 1.63
N LYS A 158 -11.70 20.42 2.07
CA LYS A 158 -10.37 20.90 2.48
C LYS A 158 -9.53 21.33 1.27
N VAL A 159 -9.67 20.65 0.14
CA VAL A 159 -9.04 21.05 -1.13
C VAL A 159 -9.64 22.34 -1.67
N LEU A 160 -10.95 22.56 -1.49
CA LEU A 160 -11.60 23.82 -1.86
C LEU A 160 -11.26 24.98 -0.91
N ASN A 161 -11.03 24.69 0.38
CA ASN A 161 -10.79 25.69 1.42
C ASN A 161 -9.30 25.81 1.82
N SER A 162 -8.38 25.21 1.08
CA SER A 162 -6.94 25.39 1.33
C SER A 162 -6.54 26.81 0.94
N ASP A 163 -6.11 27.61 1.92
CA ASP A 163 -5.60 28.95 1.70
C ASP A 163 -4.43 28.93 0.68
N SER A 164 -4.33 30.00 -0.09
CA SER A 164 -3.39 30.14 -1.22
C SER A 164 -1.92 29.85 -0.88
N ALA A 165 -1.53 29.91 0.39
CA ALA A 165 -0.18 29.55 0.86
C ALA A 165 0.12 28.03 0.81
N THR A 166 -0.88 27.16 0.90
CA THR A 166 -0.70 25.69 0.84
C THR A 166 -0.69 25.17 -0.60
N ARG A 167 -1.17 25.96 -1.56
CA ARG A 167 -1.26 25.60 -2.98
C ARG A 167 0.07 25.72 -3.73
N SER A 168 1.06 26.42 -3.17
CA SER A 168 2.33 26.75 -3.85
C SER A 168 3.43 25.70 -3.67
N THR A 169 3.17 24.60 -2.98
CA THR A 169 4.14 23.51 -2.75
C THR A 169 3.69 22.16 -3.34
N VAL A 170 2.79 22.20 -4.34
CA VAL A 170 2.41 21.03 -5.16
C VAL A 170 3.20 21.05 -6.45
#